data_AF-A0AA96PEI2-F1
#
_entry.id   AF-A0AA96PEI2-F1
#
_cell.length_a   1.000
_cell.length_b   1.000
_cell.length_c   1.000
_cell.angle_alpha   90.00
_cell.angle_beta   90.00
_cell.angle_gamma   90.00
#
_symmetry.space_group_name_H-M   'P 1'
#
loop_
_entity.id
_entity.type
_entity.pdbx_description
1 polymer ?
#
loop_
_entity_poly.entity_id
_entity_poly.type
_entity_poly.pdbx_seq_one_letter_code
_entity_poly.pdbx_strand_id
1 'polypeptide(L)'
;MIEIKIEARDRIIWRFGNQLAALGDGMARTVMMRALNHESDKGRTQVKRALVRQTGIKYSQINKAVETIRATPASLEYVLKATGDETNLNLFNARQGKRGVSAAPWGKRQVFKHSFMVPAYGNRVYVRTSDERGPLKPLFGPNIARELVKDETAAAFRKGTAGIADRVAHEIARVLV
;
A
#
# COMPACT_ATOMS: atom_id res chain seq x y z
N MET A 1 -5.74 9.80 6.69
CA MET A 1 -5.97 9.14 5.39
C MET A 1 -4.82 9.53 4.48
N ILE A 2 -4.11 8.57 3.88
CA ILE A 2 -2.98 8.85 2.99
C ILE A 2 -3.23 8.13 1.66
N GLU A 3 -3.05 8.87 0.57
CA GLU A 3 -3.36 8.43 -0.79
C GLU A 3 -2.18 8.70 -1.72
N ILE A 4 -1.98 7.81 -2.69
CA ILE A 4 -1.03 8.03 -3.78
C ILE A 4 -1.76 7.90 -5.11
N LYS A 5 -1.57 8.90 -5.97
CA LYS A 5 -2.27 9.08 -7.26
C LYS A 5 -1.30 8.88 -8.43
N ILE A 6 -1.80 8.27 -9.51
CA ILE A 6 -1.08 8.17 -10.79
C ILE A 6 -1.76 9.06 -11.81
N GLU A 7 -1.05 10.09 -12.26
CA GLU A 7 -1.45 10.95 -13.37
C GLU A 7 -0.42 10.79 -14.49
N ALA A 8 -0.76 10.03 -15.53
CA ALA A 8 0.12 9.77 -16.68
C ALA A 8 -0.31 10.55 -17.94
N ARG A 9 -1.31 11.43 -17.79
CA ARG A 9 -2.12 11.97 -18.88
C ARG A 9 -1.30 12.75 -19.91
N ASP A 10 -0.48 13.70 -19.48
CA ASP A 10 0.09 14.70 -20.39
C ASP A 10 1.16 14.13 -21.33
N ARG A 11 2.05 13.26 -20.84
CA ARG A 11 3.10 12.65 -21.67
C ARG A 11 2.55 11.63 -22.67
N ILE A 12 1.49 10.92 -22.28
CA ILE A 12 0.86 9.90 -23.13
C ILE A 12 0.06 10.55 -24.25
N ILE A 13 -0.70 11.61 -23.94
CA ILE A 13 -1.42 12.38 -24.95
C ILE A 13 -0.45 12.98 -25.97
N TRP A 14 0.69 13.50 -25.53
CA TRP A 14 1.69 14.02 -26.46
C TRP A 14 2.26 12.92 -27.39
N ARG A 15 2.56 11.74 -26.86
CA ARG A 15 3.18 10.64 -27.63
C ARG A 15 2.21 9.93 -28.58
N PHE A 16 0.93 9.80 -28.20
CA PHE A 16 -0.05 8.99 -28.93
C PHE A 16 -1.25 9.81 -29.44
N GLY A 17 -1.20 11.15 -29.37
CA GLY A 17 -2.33 12.03 -29.64
C GLY A 17 -3.03 11.79 -30.96
N ASN A 18 -2.27 11.59 -32.05
CA ASN A 18 -2.84 11.33 -33.37
C ASN A 18 -3.56 9.97 -33.45
N GLN A 19 -3.00 8.92 -32.84
CA GLN A 19 -3.60 7.60 -32.80
C GLN A 19 -4.86 7.57 -31.92
N LEU A 20 -4.81 8.29 -30.81
CA LEU A 20 -5.96 8.43 -29.90
C LEU A 20 -7.07 9.26 -30.55
N ALA A 21 -6.72 10.32 -31.28
CA ALA A 21 -7.69 11.11 -32.04
C ALA A 21 -8.39 10.29 -33.12
N ALA A 22 -7.65 9.40 -33.81
CA ALA A 22 -8.20 8.50 -34.83
C ALA A 22 -9.23 7.50 -34.27
N LEU A 23 -9.14 7.15 -32.98
CA LEU A 23 -10.09 6.25 -32.31
C LEU A 23 -11.38 6.94 -31.86
N GLY A 24 -11.38 8.28 -31.78
CA GLY A 24 -12.47 9.05 -31.16
C GLY A 24 -12.45 9.02 -29.63
N ASP A 25 -13.03 10.06 -29.01
CA ASP A 25 -12.89 10.34 -27.57
C ASP A 25 -13.32 9.18 -26.65
N GLY A 26 -14.44 8.52 -26.95
CA GLY A 26 -14.94 7.43 -26.12
C GLY A 26 -14.01 6.21 -26.09
N MET A 27 -13.49 5.84 -27.26
CA MET A 27 -12.61 4.68 -27.41
C MET A 27 -11.20 4.98 -26.90
N ALA A 28 -10.69 6.19 -27.16
CA ALA A 28 -9.42 6.67 -26.60
C ALA A 28 -9.43 6.61 -25.06
N ARG A 29 -10.48 7.10 -24.41
CA ARG A 29 -10.62 7.05 -22.94
C ARG A 29 -10.72 5.62 -22.42
N THR A 30 -11.38 4.72 -23.15
CA THR A 30 -11.46 3.30 -22.79
C THR A 30 -10.09 2.62 -22.87
N VAL A 31 -9.33 2.87 -23.93
CA VAL A 31 -7.97 2.37 -24.12
C VAL A 31 -7.04 2.86 -23.01
N MET A 32 -7.07 4.17 -22.72
CA MET A 32 -6.29 4.74 -21.62
C MET A 32 -6.66 4.13 -20.26
N MET A 33 -7.95 3.99 -19.98
CA MET A 33 -8.44 3.39 -18.74
C MET A 33 -7.92 1.95 -18.58
N ARG A 34 -7.98 1.12 -19.63
CA ARG A 34 -7.49 -0.26 -19.61
C ARG A 34 -6.00 -0.32 -19.34
N ALA A 35 -5.23 0.50 -20.05
CA ALA A 35 -3.78 0.55 -19.90
C ALA A 35 -3.37 1.02 -18.49
N LEU A 36 -4.00 2.10 -18.01
CA LEU A 36 -3.74 2.65 -16.68
C LEU A 36 -4.07 1.63 -15.59
N ASN A 37 -5.24 1.01 -15.65
CA ASN A 37 -5.65 0.01 -14.66
C ASN A 37 -4.72 -1.21 -14.64
N HIS A 38 -4.32 -1.70 -15.81
CA HIS A 38 -3.46 -2.87 -15.93
C HIS A 38 -2.07 -2.66 -15.34
N GLU A 39 -1.40 -1.57 -15.70
CA GLU A 39 -0.06 -1.29 -15.16
C GLU A 39 -0.12 -0.85 -13.70
N SER A 40 -1.16 -0.12 -13.29
CA SER A 40 -1.34 0.28 -11.89
C SER A 40 -1.68 -0.91 -10.99
N ASP A 41 -2.35 -1.95 -11.49
CA ASP A 41 -2.57 -3.20 -10.76
C ASP A 41 -1.24 -3.92 -10.48
N LYS A 42 -0.30 -3.92 -11.43
CA LYS A 42 1.05 -4.46 -11.22
C LYS A 42 1.80 -3.62 -10.17
N GLY A 43 1.75 -2.30 -10.30
CA GLY A 43 2.32 -1.36 -9.34
C GLY A 43 1.77 -1.58 -7.93
N ARG A 44 0.45 -1.78 -7.79
CA ARG A 44 -0.21 -2.12 -6.52
C ARG A 44 0.35 -3.40 -5.90
N THR A 45 0.55 -4.45 -6.67
CA THR A 45 1.16 -5.69 -6.15
C THR A 45 2.58 -5.43 -5.64
N GLN A 46 3.39 -4.65 -6.35
CA GLN A 46 4.75 -4.30 -5.93
C GLN A 46 4.75 -3.47 -4.65
N VAL A 47 3.86 -2.47 -4.56
CA VAL A 47 3.63 -1.63 -3.37
C VAL A 47 3.25 -2.47 -2.15
N LYS A 48 2.28 -3.39 -2.28
CA LYS A 48 1.89 -4.28 -1.17
C LYS A 48 3.04 -5.17 -0.70
N ARG A 49 3.87 -5.67 -1.63
CA ARG A 49 5.07 -6.46 -1.30
C ARG A 49 6.15 -5.62 -0.62
N ALA A 50 6.35 -4.38 -1.05
CA ALA A 50 7.27 -3.44 -0.40
C ALA A 50 6.83 -3.14 1.03
N LEU A 51 5.54 -2.87 1.25
CA LEU A 51 4.97 -2.69 2.58
C LEU A 51 5.24 -3.88 3.50
N VAL A 52 5.10 -5.13 3.03
CA VAL A 52 5.42 -6.32 3.84
C VAL A 52 6.89 -6.29 4.30
N ARG A 53 7.82 -6.03 3.39
CA ARG A 53 9.26 -6.00 3.72
C ARG A 53 9.61 -4.85 4.66
N GLN A 54 9.11 -3.66 4.37
CA GLN A 54 9.38 -2.44 5.12
C GLN A 54 8.81 -2.49 6.54
N THR A 55 7.60 -3.02 6.70
CA THR A 55 6.88 -2.97 7.98
C THR A 55 6.96 -4.27 8.77
N GLY A 56 7.15 -5.41 8.13
CA GLY A 56 7.00 -6.73 8.74
C GLY A 56 5.55 -7.17 8.98
N ILE A 57 4.56 -6.39 8.50
CA ILE A 57 3.13 -6.73 8.60
C ILE A 57 2.79 -7.85 7.61
N LYS A 58 1.90 -8.76 8.01
CA LYS A 58 1.44 -9.85 7.13
C LYS A 58 0.72 -9.30 5.90
N TYR A 59 0.99 -9.91 4.74
CA TYR A 59 0.38 -9.51 3.46
C TYR A 59 -1.15 -9.46 3.52
N SER A 60 -1.79 -10.40 4.22
CA SER A 60 -3.26 -10.43 4.37
C SER A 60 -3.82 -9.21 5.10
N GLN A 61 -3.09 -8.64 6.05
CA GLN A 61 -3.50 -7.42 6.76
C GLN A 61 -3.28 -6.18 5.90
N ILE A 62 -2.14 -6.10 5.21
CA ILE A 62 -1.91 -5.04 4.21
C ILE A 62 -2.97 -5.08 3.12
N ASN A 63 -3.39 -6.26 2.68
CA ASN A 63 -4.43 -6.39 1.66
C ASN A 63 -5.79 -5.85 2.12
N LYS A 64 -6.12 -5.96 3.41
CA LYS A 64 -7.34 -5.39 4.01
C LYS A 64 -7.24 -3.89 4.25
N ALA A 65 -6.04 -3.39 4.57
CA ALA A 65 -5.79 -1.98 4.89
C ALA A 65 -5.59 -1.09 3.66
N VAL A 66 -5.19 -1.68 2.53
CA VAL A 66 -4.94 -0.96 1.27
C VAL A 66 -6.08 -1.18 0.29
N GLU A 67 -6.87 -0.13 0.11
CA GLU A 67 -7.97 -0.02 -0.84
C GLU A 67 -7.45 0.49 -2.20
N THR A 68 -8.20 0.19 -3.25
CA THR A 68 -7.88 0.57 -4.62
C THR A 68 -9.09 1.19 -5.29
N ILE A 69 -8.93 2.42 -5.76
CA ILE A 69 -9.91 3.10 -6.62
C ILE A 69 -9.36 3.02 -8.04
N ARG A 70 -10.05 2.26 -8.89
CA ARG A 70 -9.65 2.04 -10.29
C ARG A 70 -10.00 3.25 -11.15
N ALA A 71 -9.25 3.40 -12.23
CA ALA A 71 -9.56 4.38 -13.25
C ALA A 71 -10.86 4.02 -13.98
N THR A 72 -11.64 5.04 -14.28
CA THR A 72 -12.82 4.99 -15.15
C THR A 72 -12.55 5.79 -16.43
N PRO A 73 -13.34 5.65 -17.50
CA PRO A 73 -13.17 6.48 -18.70
C PRO A 73 -13.35 7.97 -18.39
N ALA A 74 -14.13 8.32 -17.36
CA ALA A 74 -14.35 9.69 -16.94
C ALA A 74 -13.14 10.27 -16.18
N SER A 75 -12.66 9.57 -15.15
CA SER A 75 -11.61 10.08 -14.23
C SER A 75 -10.19 9.84 -14.71
N LEU A 76 -9.92 8.73 -15.42
CA LEU A 76 -8.57 8.31 -15.82
C LEU A 76 -7.52 8.41 -14.70
N GLU A 77 -7.94 8.14 -13.47
CA GLU A 77 -7.11 8.24 -12.27
C GLU A 77 -7.14 6.91 -11.52
N TYR A 78 -5.97 6.42 -11.11
CA TYR A 78 -5.84 5.25 -10.25
C TYR A 78 -5.27 5.65 -8.90
N VAL A 79 -5.98 5.32 -7.82
CA VAL A 79 -5.61 5.71 -6.46
C VAL A 79 -5.42 4.47 -5.59
N LEU A 80 -4.28 4.44 -4.89
CA LEU A 80 -4.07 3.54 -3.77
C LEU A 80 -4.27 4.31 -2.48
N LYS A 81 -5.20 3.81 -1.67
CA LYS A 81 -5.59 4.41 -0.41
C LYS A 81 -5.24 3.46 0.72
N ALA A 82 -4.45 3.92 1.68
CA ALA A 82 -4.21 3.18 2.91
C ALA A 82 -4.94 3.86 4.07
N THR A 83 -5.70 3.04 4.79
CA THR A 83 -6.23 3.37 6.10
C THR A 83 -5.56 2.46 7.13
N GLY A 84 -5.43 2.93 8.35
CA GLY A 84 -4.85 2.09 9.40
C GLY A 84 -4.45 2.88 10.62
N ASP A 85 -4.86 2.37 11.76
CA ASP A 85 -4.35 2.78 13.06
C ASP A 85 -2.97 2.15 13.30
N GLU A 86 -2.35 2.53 14.41
CA GLU A 86 -1.10 1.95 14.84
C GLU A 86 -1.27 0.44 15.10
N THR A 87 -0.43 -0.38 14.48
CA THR A 87 -0.53 -1.84 14.63
C THR A 87 0.12 -2.28 15.93
N ASN A 88 -0.62 -2.97 16.78
CA ASN A 88 -0.06 -3.46 18.04
C ASN A 88 1.06 -4.48 17.79
N LEU A 89 2.05 -4.52 18.69
CA LEU A 89 3.21 -5.41 18.56
C LEU A 89 2.85 -6.90 18.44
N ASN A 90 1.66 -7.32 18.88
CA ASN A 90 1.19 -8.70 18.76
C ASN A 90 1.16 -9.22 17.31
N LEU A 91 1.01 -8.33 16.33
CA LEU A 91 0.98 -8.67 14.91
C LEU A 91 2.36 -9.03 14.33
N PHE A 92 3.44 -8.79 15.07
CA PHE A 92 4.82 -8.91 14.59
C PHE A 92 5.56 -10.12 15.19
N ASN A 93 4.89 -11.28 15.18
CA ASN A 93 5.39 -12.53 15.77
C ASN A 93 5.83 -12.35 17.23
N ALA A 94 4.97 -11.71 18.02
CA ALA A 94 5.22 -11.44 19.42
C ALA A 94 5.37 -12.72 20.25
N ARG A 95 6.35 -12.74 21.15
CA ARG A 95 6.62 -13.82 22.11
C ARG A 95 6.90 -13.23 23.47
N GLN A 96 6.15 -13.63 24.49
CA GLN A 96 6.37 -13.17 25.85
C GLN A 96 7.46 -14.00 26.51
N GLY A 97 8.46 -13.33 27.05
CA GLY A 97 9.51 -13.93 27.86
C GLY A 97 9.62 -13.25 29.21
N LYS A 98 10.58 -13.70 30.04
CA LYS A 98 10.76 -13.20 31.42
C LYS A 98 10.97 -11.68 31.51
N ARG A 99 11.67 -11.08 30.54
CA ARG A 99 12.03 -9.65 30.52
C ARG A 99 11.02 -8.76 29.81
N GLY A 100 10.06 -9.36 29.10
CA GLY A 100 9.05 -8.65 28.32
C GLY A 100 8.71 -9.37 27.02
N VAL A 101 7.99 -8.70 26.13
CA VAL A 101 7.60 -9.23 24.81
C VAL A 101 8.69 -8.97 23.77
N SER A 102 9.15 -10.03 23.11
CA SER A 102 9.96 -9.96 21.90
C SER A 102 9.05 -9.85 20.67
N ALA A 103 9.26 -8.85 19.83
CA ALA A 103 8.53 -8.68 18.56
C ALA A 103 9.46 -8.13 17.47
N ALA A 104 9.05 -8.19 16.20
CA ALA A 104 9.86 -7.75 15.06
C ALA A 104 9.17 -6.70 14.17
N PRO A 105 8.80 -5.52 14.71
CA PRO A 105 8.30 -4.43 13.87
C PRO A 105 9.42 -3.92 12.93
N TRP A 106 9.04 -3.49 11.72
CA TRP A 106 9.98 -3.16 10.64
C TRP A 106 11.00 -4.27 10.32
N GLY A 107 10.63 -5.53 10.59
CA GLY A 107 11.52 -6.68 10.42
C GLY A 107 12.68 -6.77 11.42
N LYS A 108 12.79 -5.83 12.38
CA LYS A 108 13.87 -5.79 13.37
C LYS A 108 13.42 -6.38 14.69
N ARG A 109 13.90 -7.58 15.01
CA ARG A 109 13.55 -8.27 16.26
C ARG A 109 14.21 -7.59 17.46
N GLN A 110 13.40 -7.24 18.45
CA GLN A 110 13.84 -6.64 19.70
C GLN A 110 12.93 -7.03 20.85
N VAL A 111 13.45 -6.90 22.08
CA VAL A 111 12.71 -7.14 23.32
C VAL A 111 12.23 -5.82 23.88
N PHE A 112 10.92 -5.67 23.99
CA PHE A 112 10.28 -4.55 24.63
C PHE A 112 10.22 -4.84 26.14
N LYS A 113 11.15 -4.25 26.90
CA LYS A 113 11.26 -4.50 28.35
C LYS A 113 9.98 -4.08 29.08
N HIS A 114 9.66 -4.77 30.18
CA HIS A 114 8.49 -4.49 31.03
C HIS A 114 7.13 -4.57 30.32
N SER A 115 7.10 -5.14 29.11
CA SER A 115 5.86 -5.35 28.37
C SER A 115 5.34 -6.77 28.56
N PHE A 116 4.03 -6.95 28.37
CA PHE A 116 3.38 -8.24 28.45
C PHE A 116 2.22 -8.33 27.47
N MET A 117 1.85 -9.54 27.07
CA MET A 117 0.66 -9.80 26.28
C MET A 117 -0.54 -9.96 27.22
N VAL A 118 -1.67 -9.40 26.81
CA VAL A 118 -2.94 -9.55 27.53
C VAL A 118 -3.88 -10.44 26.72
N PRO A 119 -4.12 -11.71 27.13
CA PRO A 119 -4.96 -12.64 26.39
C PRO A 119 -6.38 -12.13 26.17
N ALA A 120 -6.98 -11.49 27.18
CA ALA A 120 -8.31 -10.90 27.11
C ALA A 120 -8.46 -9.82 26.02
N TYR A 121 -7.34 -9.22 25.57
CA TYR A 121 -7.32 -8.21 24.52
C TYR A 121 -6.74 -8.75 23.20
N GLY A 122 -6.88 -10.06 22.95
CA GLY A 122 -6.37 -10.69 21.73
C GLY A 122 -4.85 -10.76 21.68
N ASN A 123 -4.23 -11.03 22.83
CA ASN A 123 -2.77 -11.05 23.01
C ASN A 123 -2.07 -9.73 22.66
N ARG A 124 -2.80 -8.60 22.69
CA ARG A 124 -2.20 -7.28 22.50
C ARG A 124 -1.12 -7.04 23.56
N VAL A 125 -0.06 -6.36 23.12
CA VAL A 125 1.11 -6.04 23.94
C VAL A 125 0.91 -4.68 24.60
N TYR A 126 1.14 -4.64 25.91
CA TYR A 126 1.03 -3.44 26.73
C TYR A 126 2.25 -3.29 27.61
N VAL A 127 2.45 -2.07 28.10
CA VAL A 127 3.35 -1.74 29.20
C VAL A 127 2.52 -1.04 30.28
N ARG A 128 2.87 -1.27 31.55
CA ARG A 128 2.30 -0.48 32.65
C ARG A 128 2.95 0.89 32.67
N THR A 129 2.15 1.93 32.86
CA THR A 129 2.66 3.31 32.97
C THR A 129 2.79 3.79 34.41
N SER A 130 2.17 3.10 35.37
CA SER A 130 2.37 3.34 36.80
C SER A 130 2.30 2.02 37.58
N ASP A 131 2.63 2.11 38.87
CA ASP A 131 2.58 1.00 39.82
C ASP A 131 1.13 0.63 40.21
N GLU A 132 0.16 1.48 39.87
CA GLU A 132 -1.25 1.20 40.12
C GLU A 132 -1.79 0.09 39.23
N ARG A 133 -2.85 -0.56 39.69
CA ARG A 133 -3.54 -1.59 38.91
C ARG A 133 -4.52 -0.94 37.94
N GLY A 134 -4.11 -0.74 36.69
CA GLY A 134 -5.04 -0.33 35.64
C GLY A 134 -4.49 0.49 34.47
N PRO A 135 -3.47 1.35 34.64
CA PRO A 135 -3.01 2.16 33.52
C PRO A 135 -2.07 1.35 32.63
N LEU A 136 -2.66 0.85 31.54
CA LEU A 136 -2.01 0.06 30.50
C LEU A 136 -1.87 0.90 29.24
N LYS A 137 -0.63 1.05 28.76
CA LYS A 137 -0.35 1.68 27.47
C LYS A 137 -0.07 0.61 26.42
N PRO A 138 -0.83 0.54 25.32
CA PRO A 138 -0.53 -0.36 24.22
C PRO A 138 0.80 0.01 23.57
N LEU A 139 1.57 -1.00 23.18
CA LEU A 139 2.78 -0.82 22.39
C LEU A 139 2.49 -1.09 20.92
N PHE A 140 2.95 -0.18 20.07
CA PHE A 140 2.67 -0.19 18.64
C PHE A 140 3.94 -0.34 17.80
N GLY A 141 3.74 -0.85 16.59
CA GLY A 141 4.69 -0.89 15.50
C GLY A 141 4.26 0.04 14.36
N PRO A 142 4.66 -0.27 13.11
CA PRO A 142 4.41 0.59 11.95
C PRO A 142 2.94 0.92 11.72
N ASN A 143 2.71 2.14 11.24
CA ASN A 143 1.40 2.56 10.76
C ASN A 143 1.34 2.41 9.24
N ILE A 144 0.48 1.53 8.72
CA ILE A 144 0.43 1.20 7.28
C ILE A 144 0.24 2.45 6.41
N ALA A 145 -0.62 3.39 6.83
CA ALA A 145 -0.88 4.59 6.06
C ALA A 145 0.38 5.48 5.97
N ARG A 146 1.09 5.67 7.10
CA ARG A 146 2.35 6.45 7.12
C ARG A 146 3.46 5.77 6.31
N GLU A 147 3.50 4.44 6.30
CA GLU A 147 4.53 3.67 5.59
C GLU A 147 4.26 3.59 4.07
N LEU A 148 3.00 3.76 3.63
CA LEU A 148 2.63 3.75 2.21
C LEU A 148 3.41 4.78 1.38
N VAL A 149 3.69 5.95 1.95
CA VAL A 149 4.36 7.07 1.28
C VAL A 149 5.87 7.13 1.55
N LYS A 150 6.43 6.16 2.28
CA LYS A 150 7.85 6.15 2.67
C LYS A 150 8.68 5.18 1.84
N ASP A 151 9.95 5.55 1.67
CA ASP A 151 11.05 4.69 1.24
C ASP A 151 10.73 3.77 0.05
N GLU A 152 10.83 2.45 0.26
CA GLU A 152 10.63 1.41 -0.75
C GLU A 152 9.24 1.48 -1.39
N THR A 153 8.22 1.85 -0.62
CA THR A 153 6.85 1.83 -1.08
C THR A 153 6.58 2.96 -2.08
N ALA A 154 7.13 4.16 -1.82
CA ALA A 154 7.11 5.27 -2.76
C ALA A 154 7.90 4.95 -4.05
N ALA A 155 9.05 4.28 -3.92
CA ALA A 155 9.85 3.87 -5.08
C ALA A 155 9.14 2.81 -5.93
N ALA A 156 8.52 1.80 -5.29
CA ALA A 156 7.75 0.76 -5.96
C ALA A 156 6.56 1.34 -6.75
N PHE A 157 5.91 2.36 -6.19
CA PHE A 157 4.82 3.06 -6.88
C PHE A 157 5.30 3.78 -8.15
N ARG A 158 6.39 4.55 -8.06
CA ARG A 158 6.98 5.23 -9.23
C ARG A 158 7.46 4.25 -10.30
N LYS A 159 7.97 3.08 -9.90
CA LYS A 159 8.38 2.04 -10.85
C LYS A 159 7.17 1.40 -11.56
N GLY A 160 6.05 1.26 -10.86
CA GLY A 160 4.81 0.71 -11.41
C GLY A 160 4.19 1.54 -12.54
N THR A 161 4.53 2.83 -12.65
CA THR A 161 3.98 3.72 -13.69
C THR A 161 4.79 3.73 -15.00
N ALA A 162 6.00 3.16 -15.00
CA ALA A 162 6.90 3.23 -16.15
C ALA A 162 6.33 2.54 -17.41
N GLY A 163 5.55 1.46 -17.24
CA GLY A 163 5.01 0.67 -18.35
C GLY A 163 3.71 1.20 -18.97
N ILE A 164 3.14 2.30 -18.45
CA ILE A 164 1.81 2.76 -18.90
C ILE A 164 1.82 3.12 -20.39
N ALA A 165 2.86 3.81 -20.87
CA ALA A 165 2.97 4.20 -22.28
C ALA A 165 3.01 2.98 -23.22
N ASP A 166 3.81 1.97 -22.88
CA ASP A 166 3.93 0.75 -23.69
C ASP A 166 2.61 -0.03 -23.69
N ARG A 167 1.90 -0.04 -22.56
CA ARG A 167 0.58 -0.65 -22.47
C ARG A 167 -0.48 0.10 -23.27
N VAL A 168 -0.44 1.42 -23.31
CA VAL A 168 -1.32 2.23 -24.18
C VAL A 168 -1.09 1.88 -25.64
N ALA A 169 0.16 1.83 -26.10
CA ALA A 169 0.49 1.44 -27.47
C ALA A 169 -0.08 0.06 -27.83
N HIS A 170 0.04 -0.91 -26.92
CA HIS A 170 -0.51 -2.26 -27.10
C HIS A 170 -2.04 -2.26 -27.21
N GLU A 171 -2.74 -1.49 -26.36
CA GLU A 171 -4.20 -1.41 -26.40
C GLU A 171 -4.70 -0.65 -27.65
N ILE A 172 -3.99 0.39 -28.11
CA ILE A 172 -4.29 1.06 -29.40
C ILE A 172 -4.16 0.07 -30.55
N ALA A 173 -3.06 -0.67 -30.64
CA ALA A 173 -2.82 -1.64 -31.70
C ALA A 173 -3.89 -2.74 -31.74
N ARG A 174 -4.40 -3.16 -30.57
CA ARG A 174 -5.47 -4.16 -30.47
C ARG A 174 -6.82 -3.68 -30.99
N VAL A 175 -7.06 -2.37 -30.99
CA VAL A 175 -8.35 -1.79 -31.38
C VAL A 175 -8.36 -1.35 -32.85
N LEU A 176 -7.20 -1.02 -33.41
CA LEU A 176 -7.04 -0.63 -34.82
C LEU A 176 -6.91 -1.81 -35.80
N VAL A 177 -6.73 -3.03 -35.28
CA VAL A 177 -6.67 -4.29 -36.05
C VAL A 177 -7.99 -5.03 -35.88
#